data_AF-A0A093BPU4-F1
#
_entry.id   AF-A0A093BPU4-F1
#
_cell.length_a   1.000
_cell.length_b   1.000
_cell.length_c   1.000
_cell.angle_alpha   90.00
_cell.angle_beta   90.00
_cell.angle_gamma   90.00
#
_symmetry.space_group_name_H-M   'P 1'
#
loop_
_entity.id
_entity.type
_entity.pdbx_description
1 polymer ?
#
loop_
_entity_poly.entity_id
_entity_poly.type
_entity_poly.pdbx_seq_one_letter_code
_entity_poly.pdbx_strand_id
1 'polypeptide(L)'
;QNKEFVCRGHDYERLEAFQQRMLNEFPHAIAMQHANQPDETIFQAEAQYLQIYAVTPIPENQEVLQRDGIPDNIKSFYKVNHIWRFRYDRPFHKGTKDKENEFKSLWVERTTLILMQSLPGISRWFEVEKREVVSMRPI
;
A
#
# COMPACT_ATOMS: atom_id res chain seq x y z
N GLN A 1 8.60 -2.82 -16.76
CA GLN A 1 8.74 -1.36 -16.67
C GLN A 1 7.39 -0.79 -16.25
N ASN A 2 7.35 0.21 -15.37
CA ASN A 2 6.12 0.89 -14.90
C ASN A 2 5.06 -0.07 -14.34
N LYS A 3 5.50 -1.05 -13.55
CA LYS A 3 4.64 -2.05 -12.90
C LYS A 3 4.64 -1.86 -11.39
N GLU A 4 3.52 -2.22 -10.78
CA GLU A 4 3.33 -2.16 -9.33
C GLU A 4 3.12 -3.57 -8.78
N PHE A 5 3.72 -3.85 -7.62
CA PHE A 5 3.64 -5.14 -6.96
C PHE A 5 3.37 -4.93 -5.47
N VAL A 6 2.62 -5.86 -4.88
CA VAL A 6 2.53 -5.97 -3.42
C VAL A 6 3.38 -7.14 -2.96
N CYS A 7 4.29 -6.87 -2.04
CA CYS A 7 5.22 -7.83 -1.50
C CYS A 7 4.87 -8.15 -0.04
N ARG A 8 4.75 -9.44 0.28
CA ARG A 8 4.71 -9.94 1.64
C ARG A 8 6.12 -9.96 2.20
N GLY A 9 6.38 -9.14 3.22
CA GLY A 9 7.64 -9.12 3.94
C GLY A 9 7.98 -10.44 4.62
N HIS A 10 9.24 -10.61 4.99
CA HIS A 10 9.67 -11.67 5.90
C HIS A 10 9.08 -11.48 7.31
N ASP A 11 9.18 -12.51 8.14
CA ASP A 11 8.68 -12.44 9.51
C ASP A 11 9.39 -11.30 10.25
N TYR A 12 8.59 -10.39 10.84
CA TYR A 12 9.05 -9.18 11.53
C TYR A 12 9.89 -8.22 10.67
N GLU A 13 9.85 -8.35 9.34
CA GLU A 13 10.55 -7.43 8.45
C GLU A 13 9.92 -6.04 8.51
N ARG A 14 10.75 -5.04 8.81
CA ARG A 14 10.37 -3.63 8.79
C ARG A 14 10.48 -3.05 7.39
N LEU A 15 9.74 -1.98 7.12
CA LEU A 15 9.76 -1.29 5.83
C LEU A 15 11.18 -0.84 5.45
N GLU A 16 11.95 -0.30 6.40
CA GLU A 16 13.30 0.19 6.12
C GLU A 16 14.25 -0.95 5.74
N ALA A 17 14.13 -2.11 6.39
CA ALA A 17 14.90 -3.30 6.05
C ALA A 17 14.52 -3.85 4.66
N PHE A 18 13.22 -3.88 4.35
CA PHE A 18 12.73 -4.26 3.03
C PHE A 18 13.24 -3.31 1.93
N GLN A 19 13.19 -2.00 2.18
CA GLN A 19 13.71 -0.98 1.25
C GLN A 19 15.20 -1.19 0.97
N GLN A 20 16.02 -1.37 2.01
CA GLN A 20 17.46 -1.64 1.84
C GLN A 20 17.71 -2.91 1.03
N ARG A 21 16.95 -3.98 1.30
CA ARG A 21 17.04 -5.22 0.55
C ARG A 21 16.71 -5.02 -0.92
N MET A 22 15.64 -4.29 -1.24
CA MET A 22 15.29 -4.00 -2.63
C MET A 22 16.32 -3.11 -3.33
N LEU A 23 16.89 -2.12 -2.64
CA LEU A 23 17.94 -1.27 -3.21
C LEU A 23 19.25 -2.04 -3.45
N ASN A 24 19.54 -3.07 -2.67
CA ASN A 24 20.66 -3.97 -2.94
C ASN A 24 20.44 -4.83 -4.19
N GLU A 25 19.20 -5.27 -4.44
CA GLU A 25 18.83 -6.01 -5.67
C GLU A 25 18.83 -5.09 -6.91
N PHE A 26 18.51 -3.81 -6.73
CA PHE A 26 18.46 -2.79 -7.78
C PHE A 26 19.42 -1.64 -7.47
N PRO A 27 20.75 -1.84 -7.58
CA PRO A 27 21.76 -0.86 -7.11
C PRO A 27 21.75 0.47 -7.88
N HIS A 28 21.18 0.49 -9.09
CA HIS A 28 21.06 1.70 -9.91
C HIS A 28 19.70 2.40 -9.73
N ALA A 29 18.80 1.86 -8.90
CA ALA A 29 17.49 2.44 -8.69
C ALA A 29 17.53 3.60 -7.69
N ILE A 30 16.82 4.67 -8.03
CA ILE A 30 16.64 5.84 -7.19
C ILE A 30 15.41 5.61 -6.31
N ALA A 31 15.62 5.56 -4.99
CA ALA A 31 14.54 5.45 -4.03
C ALA A 31 13.69 6.72 -3.98
N MET A 32 12.41 6.61 -4.31
CA MET A 32 11.46 7.71 -4.19
C MET A 32 11.10 7.94 -2.72
N GLN A 33 11.14 9.20 -2.29
CA GLN A 33 10.99 9.58 -0.88
C GLN A 33 9.52 9.73 -0.42
N HIS A 34 8.57 9.83 -1.36
CA HIS A 34 7.17 10.07 -1.06
C HIS A 34 6.27 9.09 -1.81
N ALA A 35 5.13 8.74 -1.22
CA ALA A 35 4.09 7.90 -1.82
C ALA A 35 3.19 8.67 -2.82
N ASN A 36 3.68 9.79 -3.36
CA ASN A 36 2.97 10.55 -4.38
C ASN A 36 2.96 9.76 -5.68
N GLN A 37 1.90 9.88 -6.48
CA GLN A 37 1.88 9.25 -7.79
C GLN A 37 3.07 9.79 -8.61
N PRO A 38 3.90 8.90 -9.19
CA PRO A 38 4.92 9.33 -10.14
C PRO A 38 4.26 10.12 -11.27
N ASP A 39 4.91 11.19 -11.69
CA ASP A 39 4.50 11.98 -12.84
C ASP A 39 5.09 11.40 -14.15
N GLU A 40 4.65 11.93 -15.29
CA GLU A 40 5.11 11.45 -16.60
C GLU A 40 6.63 11.55 -16.77
N THR A 41 7.27 12.53 -16.13
CA THR A 41 8.73 12.70 -16.20
C THR A 41 9.45 11.49 -15.59
N ILE A 42 8.95 10.95 -14.47
CA ILE A 42 9.49 9.74 -13.84
C ILE A 42 9.17 8.50 -14.67
N PHE A 43 7.99 8.42 -15.28
CA PHE A 43 7.61 7.28 -16.13
C PHE A 43 8.40 7.18 -17.44
N GLN A 44 8.86 8.32 -17.98
CA GLN A 44 9.62 8.41 -19.23
C GLN A 44 11.13 8.53 -19.01
N ALA A 45 11.58 8.68 -17.77
CA ALA A 45 12.99 8.79 -17.47
C ALA A 45 13.78 7.53 -17.86
N GLU A 46 15.02 7.72 -18.29
CA GLU A 46 15.95 6.62 -18.56
C GLU A 46 16.46 5.94 -17.28
N ALA A 47 16.37 6.64 -16.14
CA ALA A 47 16.76 6.13 -14.84
C ALA A 47 15.71 5.18 -14.24
N GLN A 48 16.15 4.27 -13.37
CA GLN A 48 15.26 3.39 -12.62
C GLN A 48 14.81 4.07 -11.34
N TYR A 49 13.50 4.16 -11.13
CA TYR A 49 12.93 4.67 -9.89
C TYR A 49 12.20 3.57 -9.14
N LEU A 50 12.39 3.54 -7.83
CA LEU A 50 11.76 2.56 -6.95
C LEU A 50 10.96 3.27 -5.86
N GLN A 51 9.66 3.09 -5.89
CA GLN A 51 8.75 3.59 -4.87
C GLN A 51 8.29 2.45 -3.98
N ILE A 52 8.54 2.55 -2.67
CA ILE A 52 8.22 1.52 -1.70
C ILE A 52 7.52 2.16 -0.51
N TYR A 53 6.34 1.65 -0.19
CA TYR A 53 5.54 2.08 0.96
C TYR A 53 4.77 0.88 1.54
N ALA A 54 4.40 0.98 2.82
CA ALA A 54 3.61 -0.05 3.47
C ALA A 54 2.14 0.04 3.08
N VAL A 55 1.51 -1.12 2.88
CA VAL A 55 0.08 -1.26 2.62
C VAL A 55 -0.59 -2.11 3.68
N THR A 56 -1.86 -1.87 3.95
CA THR A 56 -2.68 -2.62 4.91
C THR A 56 -3.55 -3.63 4.17
N PRO A 57 -3.58 -4.92 4.57
CA PRO A 57 -4.48 -5.89 3.97
C PRO A 57 -5.96 -5.56 4.25
N ILE A 58 -6.82 -5.84 3.29
CA ILE A 58 -8.28 -5.78 3.44
C ILE A 58 -8.81 -7.22 3.43
N PRO A 59 -9.25 -7.74 4.57
CA PRO A 59 -9.82 -9.09 4.66
C PRO A 59 -11.11 -9.21 3.87
N GLU A 60 -11.28 -10.31 3.14
CA GLU A 60 -12.53 -10.61 2.42
C GLU A 60 -13.63 -11.10 3.37
N ASN A 61 -13.27 -11.97 4.31
CA ASN A 61 -14.24 -12.64 5.17
C ASN A 61 -14.60 -11.79 6.40
N GLN A 62 -15.30 -10.66 6.15
CA GLN A 62 -15.72 -9.77 7.22
C GLN A 62 -16.74 -10.43 8.17
N GLU A 63 -17.54 -11.37 7.68
CA GLU A 63 -18.52 -12.09 8.49
C GLU A 63 -17.86 -12.86 9.63
N VAL A 64 -16.78 -13.61 9.35
CA VAL A 64 -16.01 -14.31 10.38
C VAL A 64 -15.38 -13.33 11.39
N LEU A 65 -14.94 -12.16 10.93
CA LEU A 65 -14.33 -11.15 11.79
C LEU A 65 -15.34 -10.48 12.73
N GLN A 66 -16.56 -10.27 12.27
CA GLN A 66 -17.64 -9.63 13.02
C GLN A 66 -18.44 -10.59 13.88
N ARG A 67 -18.36 -11.90 13.63
CA ARG A 67 -19.11 -12.90 14.40
C ARG A 67 -18.62 -13.01 15.85
N ASP A 68 -19.57 -13.01 16.76
CA ASP A 68 -19.35 -13.25 18.18
C ASP A 68 -19.09 -14.73 18.46
N GLY A 69 -18.28 -15.01 19.49
CA GLY A 69 -17.91 -16.37 19.89
C GLY A 69 -16.80 -17.02 19.06
N ILE A 70 -16.26 -16.34 18.04
CA ILE A 70 -15.06 -16.79 17.32
C ILE A 70 -13.80 -16.28 18.06
N PRO A 71 -12.89 -17.19 18.46
CA PRO A 71 -11.61 -16.83 19.05
C PRO A 71 -10.73 -15.88 18.20
N ASP A 72 -9.98 -15.00 18.85
CA ASP A 72 -9.16 -13.98 18.18
C ASP A 72 -8.04 -14.55 17.31
N ASN A 73 -7.51 -15.73 17.63
CA ASN A 73 -6.51 -16.41 16.81
C ASN A 73 -7.08 -16.80 15.44
N ILE A 74 -8.34 -17.24 15.38
CA ILE A 74 -9.04 -17.54 14.12
C ILE A 74 -9.27 -16.25 13.34
N LYS A 75 -9.76 -15.20 14.01
CA LYS A 75 -9.94 -13.88 13.37
C LYS A 75 -8.63 -13.34 12.81
N SER A 76 -7.53 -13.51 13.54
CA SER A 76 -6.20 -13.06 13.12
C SER A 76 -5.70 -13.78 11.87
N PHE A 77 -6.01 -15.06 11.70
CA PHE A 77 -5.68 -15.80 10.47
C PHE A 77 -6.35 -15.17 9.24
N TYR A 78 -7.65 -14.91 9.29
CA TYR A 78 -8.40 -14.32 8.17
C TYR A 78 -8.04 -12.85 7.90
N LYS A 79 -7.41 -12.15 8.85
CA LYS A 79 -6.94 -10.78 8.62
C LYS A 79 -5.78 -10.70 7.63
N VAL A 80 -5.01 -11.78 7.45
CA VAL A 80 -3.72 -11.74 6.73
C VAL A 80 -3.52 -12.91 5.75
N ASN A 81 -4.46 -13.84 5.64
CA ASN A 81 -4.42 -14.95 4.69
C ASN A 81 -5.53 -14.84 3.65
N HIS A 82 -5.24 -15.28 2.42
CA HIS A 82 -6.13 -15.17 1.26
C HIS A 82 -6.56 -13.72 1.00
N ILE A 83 -5.59 -12.80 1.01
CA ILE A 83 -5.82 -11.38 0.80
C ILE A 83 -5.53 -11.01 -0.66
N TRP A 84 -6.57 -10.52 -1.33
CA TRP A 84 -6.48 -9.98 -2.69
C TRP A 84 -6.35 -8.46 -2.72
N ARG A 85 -6.83 -7.80 -1.67
CA ARG A 85 -7.01 -6.35 -1.62
C ARG A 85 -6.15 -5.73 -0.54
N PHE A 86 -5.47 -4.65 -0.89
CA PHE A 86 -4.62 -3.88 0.01
C PHE A 86 -4.97 -2.41 -0.09
N ARG A 87 -4.79 -1.64 0.98
CA ARG A 87 -4.96 -0.18 0.94
C ARG A 87 -3.78 0.56 1.53
N TYR A 88 -3.58 1.77 1.05
CA TYR A 88 -2.79 2.78 1.74
C TYR A 88 -3.49 4.13 1.64
N ASP A 89 -3.23 4.97 2.64
CA ASP A 89 -3.83 6.28 2.80
C ASP A 89 -2.73 7.34 2.72
N ARG A 90 -2.95 8.37 1.92
CA ARG A 90 -2.04 9.50 1.75
C ARG A 90 -2.75 10.80 2.12
N PRO A 91 -2.26 11.57 3.10
CA PRO A 91 -2.80 12.88 3.39
C PRO A 91 -2.41 13.88 2.28
N PHE A 92 -3.33 14.75 1.90
CA PHE A 92 -3.07 15.84 0.97
C PHE A 92 -3.94 17.06 1.30
N HIS A 93 -3.49 18.26 0.95
CA HIS A 93 -4.30 19.46 1.14
C HIS A 93 -5.15 19.73 -0.11
N LYS A 94 -6.45 19.94 0.08
CA LYS A 94 -7.36 20.39 -0.99
C LYS A 94 -7.75 21.84 -0.76
N GLY A 95 -7.31 22.73 -1.65
CA GLY A 95 -7.53 24.17 -1.54
C GLY A 95 -6.46 24.89 -0.73
N THR A 96 -6.77 26.10 -0.26
CA THR A 96 -5.84 26.95 0.49
C THR A 96 -5.60 26.36 1.88
N LYS A 97 -4.33 26.22 2.26
CA LYS A 97 -3.95 25.74 3.59
C LYS A 97 -4.31 26.79 4.64
N ASP A 98 -5.30 26.50 5.47
CA ASP A 98 -5.67 27.34 6.60
C ASP A 98 -4.55 27.23 7.66
N LYS A 99 -3.89 28.35 7.98
CA LYS A 99 -2.76 28.40 8.93
C LYS A 99 -3.21 28.19 10.38
N GLU A 100 -4.48 28.44 10.70
CA GLU A 100 -5.03 28.26 12.04
C GLU A 100 -5.65 26.86 12.21
N ASN A 101 -6.09 26.23 11.12
CA ASN A 101 -6.66 24.90 11.15
C ASN A 101 -6.32 24.09 9.90
N GLU A 102 -5.15 23.46 9.91
CA GLU A 102 -4.70 22.63 8.79
C GLU A 102 -5.63 21.44 8.51
N PHE A 103 -6.34 20.94 9.52
CA PHE A 103 -7.26 19.82 9.40
C PHE A 103 -8.46 20.11 8.50
N LYS A 104 -8.95 21.36 8.41
CA LYS A 104 -10.07 21.70 7.50
C LYS A 104 -9.77 21.42 6.03
N SER A 105 -8.51 21.56 5.65
CA SER A 105 -8.05 21.37 4.28
C SER A 105 -7.35 20.03 4.07
N LEU A 106 -7.17 19.21 5.12
CA LEU A 106 -6.43 17.96 5.10
C LEU A 106 -7.34 16.80 4.67
N TRP A 107 -7.29 16.45 3.39
CA TRP A 107 -8.00 15.31 2.83
C TRP A 107 -7.14 14.05 2.86
N VAL A 108 -7.80 12.90 2.80
CA VAL A 108 -7.13 11.62 2.67
C VAL A 108 -7.45 11.02 1.31
N GLU A 109 -6.41 10.72 0.54
CA GLU A 109 -6.51 9.89 -0.65
C GLU A 109 -6.27 8.45 -0.24
N ARG A 110 -7.29 7.61 -0.37
CA ARG A 110 -7.21 6.17 -0.13
C ARG A 110 -7.10 5.46 -1.45
N THR A 111 -6.03 4.69 -1.62
CA THR A 111 -5.83 3.84 -2.78
C THR A 111 -6.03 2.40 -2.36
N THR A 112 -6.87 1.67 -3.09
CA THR A 112 -7.05 0.22 -2.97
C THR A 112 -6.39 -0.45 -4.16
N LEU A 113 -5.50 -1.40 -3.86
CA LEU A 113 -4.79 -2.24 -4.81
C LEU A 113 -5.42 -3.62 -4.81
N ILE A 114 -5.70 -4.16 -6.00
CA ILE A 114 -6.25 -5.50 -6.22
C ILE A 114 -5.18 -6.30 -6.94
N LEU A 115 -4.78 -7.45 -6.38
CA LEU A 115 -3.72 -8.29 -6.93
C LEU A 115 -4.25 -9.30 -7.93
N MET A 116 -3.39 -9.72 -8.86
CA MET A 116 -3.66 -10.84 -9.77
C MET A 116 -3.84 -12.19 -9.06
N GLN A 117 -3.25 -12.36 -7.86
CA GLN A 117 -3.36 -13.55 -7.03
C GLN A 117 -3.32 -13.17 -5.54
N SER A 118 -3.98 -13.95 -4.69
CA SER A 118 -3.99 -13.70 -3.24
C SER A 118 -2.63 -13.92 -2.59
N LEU A 119 -2.33 -13.15 -1.55
CA LEU A 119 -1.24 -13.45 -0.61
C LEU A 119 -1.78 -14.17 0.65
N PRO A 120 -1.05 -15.17 1.19
CA PRO A 120 0.07 -15.88 0.55
C PRO A 120 -0.34 -16.65 -0.71
N GLY A 121 0.62 -16.82 -1.62
CA GLY A 121 0.53 -17.72 -2.77
C GLY A 121 1.89 -18.40 -3.03
N ILE A 122 2.12 -18.87 -4.25
CA ILE A 122 3.39 -19.51 -4.65
C ILE A 122 4.59 -18.55 -4.57
N SER A 123 4.34 -17.25 -4.78
CA SER A 123 5.31 -16.17 -4.62
C SER A 123 5.00 -15.33 -3.39
N ARG A 124 6.01 -14.60 -2.91
CA ARG A 124 5.85 -13.56 -1.88
C ARG A 124 5.41 -12.23 -2.46
N TRP A 125 5.29 -12.10 -3.77
CA TRP A 125 4.83 -10.88 -4.42
C TRP A 125 3.94 -11.20 -5.62
N PHE A 126 2.97 -10.32 -5.86
CA PHE A 126 2.11 -10.37 -7.03
C PHE A 126 1.88 -8.98 -7.60
N GLU A 127 1.70 -8.94 -8.92
CA GLU A 127 1.41 -7.72 -9.67
C GLU A 127 0.02 -7.19 -9.30
N VAL A 128 -0.11 -5.87 -9.22
CA VAL A 128 -1.39 -5.19 -9.06
C VAL A 128 -2.14 -5.24 -10.40
N GLU A 129 -3.31 -5.87 -10.40
CA GLU A 129 -4.20 -5.92 -11.55
C GLU A 129 -4.99 -4.61 -11.71
N LYS A 130 -5.54 -4.10 -10.60
CA LYS A 130 -6.41 -2.94 -10.61
C LYS A 130 -6.15 -2.03 -9.42
N ARG A 131 -6.30 -0.73 -9.66
CA ARG A 131 -6.21 0.34 -8.67
C ARG A 131 -7.53 1.10 -8.58
N GLU A 132 -7.97 1.39 -7.36
CA GLU A 132 -9.15 2.21 -7.08
C GLU A 132 -8.76 3.34 -6.12
N VAL A 133 -9.04 4.60 -6.49
CA VAL A 133 -8.64 5.78 -5.71
C VAL A 133 -9.88 6.54 -5.27
N VAL A 134 -9.97 6.85 -3.97
CA VAL A 134 -11.07 7.60 -3.38
C VAL A 134 -10.52 8.72 -2.49
N SER A 135 -11.04 9.94 -2.66
CA SER A 135 -10.73 11.07 -1.78
C SER A 135 -11.78 11.21 -0.68
N MET A 136 -11.35 11.28 0.57
CA MET A 136 -12.21 11.40 1.74
C MET A 136 -11.93 12.71 2.47
N ARG A 137 -13.00 13.33 2.97
CA ARG A 137 -12.90 14.52 3.82
C ARG A 137 -12.52 14.12 5.25
N PRO A 138 -11.79 15.00 5.97
CA PRO A 138 -11.68 14.89 7.42
C PRO A 138 -13.08 15.05 8.04
N ILE A 139 -13.34 14.33 9.13
CA ILE A 139 -14.59 14.38 9.90
C ILE A 139 -14.72 15.73 10.60
#